data_AF-A0A8M1GQP5-F1
#
_entry.id   AF-A0A8M1GQP5-F1
#
_cell.length_a   1.000
_cell.length_b   1.000
_cell.length_c   1.000
_cell.angle_alpha   90.00
_cell.angle_beta   90.00
_cell.angle_gamma   90.00
#
_symmetry.space_group_name_H-M   'P 1'
#
loop_
_entity.id
_entity.type
_entity.pdbx_description
1 polymer ?
#
loop_
_entity_poly.entity_id
_entity_poly.type
_entity_poly.pdbx_seq_one_letter_code
_entity_poly.pdbx_strand_id
1 'polypeptide(L)'
;MAPAGAMTQPPQDGFDRSVEDAREWMKAVQERLQVNDNTQGPRAALEARLRETEKLCQLEPEGRVKVDLVLRAAEALLACCHEAQKPEILAQLKDIKAQWEETVTYMTHCHSRIEWVWLHWSEYLLARDEFYRWFQKMTVVLEVPVELQVGLKEKQWQLSHAQVLLHNVDNQAVLLDRLLEEAASLFNRIGDPSVDEDAQKRMKAEYGAVKAKAQDRVNLLEQMTREHERFQAGVDEFQLWLKAVVEKVSGCLGRSCKLSAQHRLRTLQDIADDFPRGEKSLRRLEEQAVGIIENTSPLGAERITEELEDMRRVLEKLRVLWEEEEERLQGLLTSMGACEQRRQQLEAELGEFRKDLQRLAEEGLEPAAKAGTEDELVARWRLYSATRTALTAEEPRVARLQAQLKELIAFPHDLQPLSNSVVAALQEFQSMKGKSTRLRNATGLELWQRMQRPLQDLQLWKALAQRLLDVTASLPDLPSIHTFLPQIEDPGSF
;
A
#
# COMPACT_ATOMS: atom_id res chain seq x y z
N MET A 1 20.38 96.93 91.52
CA MET A 1 20.52 95.47 91.72
C MET A 1 19.17 94.82 91.47
N ALA A 2 19.04 94.16 90.33
CA ALA A 2 18.11 93.07 90.01
C ALA A 2 18.69 92.44 88.73
N PRO A 3 18.58 91.12 88.55
CA PRO A 3 17.44 90.69 87.76
C PRO A 3 16.77 89.38 88.20
N ALA A 4 15.49 89.33 87.86
CA ALA A 4 14.70 88.20 87.38
C ALA A 4 14.53 86.98 88.29
N GLY A 5 13.35 86.91 88.92
CA GLY A 5 12.77 85.66 89.39
C GLY A 5 12.57 84.69 88.21
N ALA A 6 13.01 83.46 88.40
CA ALA A 6 12.64 82.35 87.54
C ALA A 6 11.13 82.15 87.67
N MET A 7 10.38 82.53 86.62
CA MET A 7 9.00 82.13 86.46
C MET A 7 8.94 80.61 86.27
N THR A 8 8.85 79.86 87.37
CA THR A 8 8.24 78.53 87.35
C THR A 8 6.79 78.70 86.91
N GLN A 9 6.46 78.28 85.69
CA GLN A 9 5.07 78.11 85.26
C GLN A 9 4.34 77.23 86.29
N PRO A 10 3.07 77.51 86.64
CA PRO A 10 2.37 76.68 87.59
C PRO A 10 2.29 75.24 87.03
N PRO A 11 2.45 74.20 87.87
CA PRO A 11 2.53 72.81 87.42
C PRO A 11 1.31 72.35 86.58
N GLN A 12 0.16 73.00 86.77
CA GLN A 12 -1.05 72.79 85.97
C GLN A 12 -0.87 73.25 84.51
N ASP A 13 -0.41 74.49 84.26
CA ASP A 13 -0.21 75.02 82.91
C ASP A 13 0.82 74.20 82.11
N GLY A 14 1.85 73.67 82.79
CA GLY A 14 2.85 72.80 82.18
C GLY A 14 2.28 71.44 81.75
N PHE A 15 1.41 70.85 82.58
CA PHE A 15 0.69 69.63 82.24
C PHE A 15 -0.29 69.86 81.08
N ASP A 16 -1.13 70.87 81.17
CA ASP A 16 -2.13 71.21 80.15
C ASP A 16 -1.47 71.46 78.78
N ARG A 17 -0.34 72.19 78.75
CA ARG A 17 0.43 72.39 77.52
C ARG A 17 1.00 71.10 76.95
N SER A 18 1.57 70.23 77.80
CA SER A 18 2.12 68.95 77.33
C SER A 18 1.03 68.04 76.76
N VAL A 19 -0.17 68.07 77.35
CA VAL A 19 -1.35 67.34 76.89
C VAL A 19 -1.79 67.87 75.53
N GLU A 20 -1.87 69.19 75.35
CA GLU A 20 -2.21 69.80 74.07
C GLU A 20 -1.18 69.47 72.99
N ASP A 21 0.11 69.63 73.27
CA ASP A 21 1.20 69.32 72.34
C ASP A 21 1.16 67.85 71.87
N ALA A 22 0.80 66.92 72.76
CA ALA A 22 0.63 65.50 72.41
C ALA A 22 -0.62 65.26 71.56
N ARG A 23 -1.76 65.91 71.88
CA ARG A 23 -3.01 65.80 71.11
C ARG A 23 -2.88 66.38 69.72
N GLU A 24 -2.27 67.56 69.58
CA GLU A 24 -2.04 68.20 68.28
C GLU A 24 -1.17 67.30 67.39
N TRP A 25 -0.12 66.71 67.94
CA TRP A 25 0.73 65.78 67.21
C TRP A 25 -0.05 64.53 66.76
N MET A 26 -0.81 63.89 67.67
CA MET A 26 -1.59 62.69 67.33
C MET A 26 -2.64 63.01 66.26
N LYS A 27 -3.34 64.14 66.39
CA LYS A 27 -4.31 64.61 65.41
C LYS A 27 -3.68 64.84 64.04
N ALA A 28 -2.53 65.51 63.97
CA ALA A 28 -1.83 65.76 62.71
C ALA A 28 -1.38 64.46 62.02
N VAL A 29 -0.93 63.46 62.79
CA VAL A 29 -0.59 62.13 62.26
C VAL A 29 -1.85 61.42 61.76
N GLN A 30 -2.93 61.40 62.55
CA GLN A 30 -4.20 60.76 62.17
C GLN A 30 -4.80 61.37 60.90
N GLU A 31 -4.78 62.70 60.75
CA GLU A 31 -5.26 63.39 59.53
C GLU A 31 -4.45 62.98 58.30
N ARG A 32 -3.12 62.89 58.41
CA ARG A 32 -2.25 62.41 57.31
C ARG A 32 -2.50 60.94 56.99
N LEU A 33 -2.72 60.10 58.00
CA LEU A 33 -3.09 58.70 57.80
C LEU A 33 -4.40 58.57 57.05
N GLN A 34 -5.44 59.33 57.42
CA GLN A 34 -6.75 59.29 56.76
C GLN A 34 -6.67 59.58 55.25
N VAL A 35 -5.81 60.51 54.83
CA VAL A 35 -5.60 60.81 53.40
C VAL A 35 -4.91 59.66 52.66
N ASN A 36 -3.99 58.96 53.33
CA ASN A 36 -3.22 57.88 52.73
C ASN A 36 -3.88 56.51 52.84
N ASP A 37 -4.88 56.36 53.73
CA ASP A 37 -5.55 55.10 54.05
C ASP A 37 -6.54 54.66 52.95
N ASN A 38 -6.02 54.50 51.74
CA ASN A 38 -6.73 54.15 50.54
C ASN A 38 -5.85 53.26 49.66
N THR A 39 -6.40 52.15 49.17
CA THR A 39 -5.68 51.20 48.30
C THR A 39 -6.01 51.37 46.81
N GLN A 40 -6.93 52.28 46.48
CA GLN A 40 -7.44 52.48 45.12
C GLN A 40 -6.54 53.40 44.28
N GLY A 41 -6.50 53.14 42.98
CA GLY A 41 -5.79 53.91 41.97
C GLY A 41 -4.51 53.25 41.47
N PRO A 42 -3.73 53.98 40.66
CA PRO A 42 -2.58 53.41 39.98
C PRO A 42 -1.46 53.04 40.94
N ARG A 43 -0.63 52.08 40.53
CA ARG A 43 0.46 51.52 41.33
C ARG A 43 1.42 52.59 41.87
N ALA A 44 1.74 53.60 41.07
CA ALA A 44 2.60 54.70 41.49
C ALA A 44 1.98 55.52 42.64
N ALA A 45 0.65 55.69 42.66
CA ALA A 45 -0.04 56.34 43.76
C ALA A 45 -0.03 55.48 45.03
N LEU A 46 -0.24 54.16 44.89
CA LEU A 46 -0.16 53.22 46.02
C LEU A 46 1.25 53.19 46.63
N GLU A 47 2.29 53.16 45.79
CA GLU A 47 3.69 53.23 46.23
C GLU A 47 4.02 54.55 46.94
N ALA A 48 3.48 55.69 46.46
CA ALA A 48 3.65 56.97 47.13
C ALA A 48 3.00 56.99 48.52
N ARG A 49 1.79 56.41 48.68
CA ARG A 49 1.12 56.26 49.98
C ARG A 49 1.87 55.31 50.91
N LEU A 50 2.45 54.24 50.38
CA LEU A 50 3.30 53.31 51.16
C LEU A 50 4.49 54.05 51.77
N ARG A 51 5.23 54.81 50.95
CA ARG A 51 6.36 55.63 51.43
C ARG A 51 5.93 56.69 52.44
N GLU A 52 4.75 57.27 52.28
CA GLU A 52 4.24 58.28 53.20
C GLU A 52 3.83 57.67 54.55
N THR A 53 3.15 56.52 54.55
CA THR A 53 2.80 55.81 55.78
C THR A 53 4.02 55.24 56.50
N GLU A 54 5.04 54.80 55.78
CA GLU A 54 6.33 54.42 56.36
C GLU A 54 6.99 55.59 57.10
N LYS A 55 7.02 56.78 56.48
CA LYS A 55 7.51 58.00 57.15
C LYS A 55 6.69 58.34 58.40
N LEU A 56 5.37 58.17 58.35
CA LEU A 56 4.51 58.38 59.51
C LEU A 56 4.89 57.41 60.64
N CYS A 57 5.01 56.11 60.36
CA CYS A 57 5.49 55.11 61.32
C CYS A 57 6.86 55.45 61.92
N GLN A 58 7.79 56.02 61.13
CA GLN A 58 9.09 56.47 61.63
C GLN A 58 9.00 57.65 62.62
N LEU A 59 7.87 58.38 62.69
CA LEU A 59 7.63 59.44 63.68
C LEU A 59 7.12 58.90 65.03
N GLU A 60 6.80 57.60 65.15
CA GLU A 60 6.33 57.01 66.42
C GLU A 60 7.25 57.35 67.62
N PRO A 61 8.59 57.31 67.52
CA PRO A 61 9.45 57.69 68.65
C PRO A 61 9.27 59.14 69.11
N GLU A 62 8.95 60.07 68.20
CA GLU A 62 8.65 61.47 68.55
C GLU A 62 7.35 61.55 69.35
N GLY A 63 6.30 60.88 68.89
CA GLY A 63 5.01 60.81 69.59
C GLY A 63 5.14 60.18 70.97
N ARG A 64 5.93 59.10 71.10
CA ARG A 64 6.27 58.48 72.39
C ARG A 64 6.90 59.48 73.35
N VAL A 65 7.87 60.27 72.89
CA VAL A 65 8.52 61.29 73.73
C VAL A 65 7.51 62.32 74.21
N LYS A 66 6.55 62.74 73.38
CA LYS A 66 5.49 63.68 73.79
C LYS A 66 4.59 63.07 74.88
N VAL A 67 4.18 61.82 74.75
CA VAL A 67 3.40 61.12 75.79
C VAL A 67 4.21 60.94 77.07
N ASP A 68 5.51 60.62 76.98
CA ASP A 68 6.39 60.52 78.15
C ASP A 68 6.54 61.86 78.89
N LEU A 69 6.55 62.98 78.17
CA LEU A 69 6.53 64.32 78.77
C LEU A 69 5.23 64.59 79.52
N VAL A 70 4.08 64.20 78.97
CA VAL A 70 2.78 64.27 79.66
C VAL A 70 2.81 63.46 80.95
N LEU A 71 3.37 62.24 80.93
CA LEU A 71 3.48 61.39 82.11
C LEU A 71 4.32 62.05 83.20
N ARG A 72 5.50 62.60 82.84
CA ARG A 72 6.36 63.31 83.80
C ARG A 72 5.70 64.57 84.36
N ALA A 73 5.01 65.34 83.53
CA ALA A 73 4.29 66.54 83.96
C ALA A 73 3.15 66.19 84.92
N ALA A 74 2.41 65.12 84.65
CA ALA A 74 1.38 64.60 85.55
C ALA A 74 1.95 64.11 86.89
N GLU A 75 3.07 63.38 86.91
CA GLU A 75 3.71 62.94 88.15
C GLU A 75 4.06 64.13 89.05
N ALA A 76 4.62 65.19 88.47
CA ALA A 76 4.94 66.43 89.19
C ALA A 76 3.68 67.14 89.71
N LEU A 77 2.61 67.21 88.91
CA LEU A 77 1.34 67.82 89.30
C LEU A 77 0.62 67.02 90.39
N LEU A 78 0.58 65.69 90.28
CA LEU A 78 -0.02 64.79 91.27
C LEU A 78 0.67 64.88 92.64
N ALA A 79 1.96 65.20 92.67
CA ALA A 79 2.73 65.40 93.90
C ALA A 79 2.37 66.69 94.66
N CYS A 80 1.77 67.69 94.01
CA CYS A 80 1.49 69.01 94.59
C CYS A 80 0.01 69.47 94.52
N CYS A 81 -0.86 68.72 93.83
CA CYS A 81 -2.29 69.06 93.68
C CYS A 81 -3.15 68.67 94.89
N HIS A 82 -4.37 69.22 94.96
CA HIS A 82 -5.36 68.85 95.97
C HIS A 82 -6.04 67.51 95.65
N GLU A 83 -6.45 66.74 96.67
CA GLU A 83 -7.09 65.41 96.49
C GLU A 83 -8.30 65.43 95.55
N ALA A 84 -9.06 66.52 95.51
CA ALA A 84 -10.22 66.67 94.62
C ALA A 84 -9.84 66.75 93.12
N GLN A 85 -8.61 67.15 92.78
CA GLN A 85 -8.14 67.32 91.39
C GLN A 85 -7.50 66.05 90.82
N LYS A 86 -7.06 65.12 91.68
CA LYS A 86 -6.40 63.88 91.25
C LYS A 86 -7.25 63.01 90.32
N PRO A 87 -8.56 62.79 90.53
CA PRO A 87 -9.37 61.98 89.64
C PRO A 87 -9.43 62.53 88.21
N GLU A 88 -9.47 63.87 88.08
CA GLU A 88 -9.51 64.54 86.77
C GLU A 88 -8.18 64.38 86.02
N ILE A 89 -7.04 64.62 86.70
CA ILE A 89 -5.70 64.43 86.11
C ILE A 89 -5.49 62.97 85.68
N LEU A 90 -5.89 62.01 86.51
CA LEU A 90 -5.80 60.58 86.18
C LEU A 90 -6.71 60.21 85.00
N ALA A 91 -7.89 60.83 84.88
CA ALA A 91 -8.78 60.64 83.73
C ALA A 91 -8.16 61.16 82.44
N GLN A 92 -7.55 62.35 82.46
CA GLN A 92 -6.85 62.92 81.29
C GLN A 92 -5.65 62.07 80.86
N LEU A 93 -4.87 61.54 81.81
CA LEU A 93 -3.78 60.61 81.52
C LEU A 93 -4.26 59.32 80.86
N LYS A 94 -5.36 58.76 81.36
CA LYS A 94 -5.97 57.57 80.77
C LYS A 94 -6.43 57.84 79.33
N ASP A 95 -7.04 59.00 79.10
CA ASP A 95 -7.50 59.43 77.79
C ASP A 95 -6.35 59.63 76.78
N ILE A 96 -5.27 60.31 77.19
CA ILE A 96 -4.08 60.48 76.34
C ILE A 96 -3.42 59.15 76.00
N LYS A 97 -3.30 58.24 76.98
CA LYS A 97 -2.76 56.89 76.72
C LYS A 97 -3.62 56.12 75.71
N ALA A 98 -4.94 56.19 75.85
CA ALA A 98 -5.86 55.52 74.92
C ALA A 98 -5.75 56.10 73.50
N GLN A 99 -5.69 57.43 73.35
CA GLN A 99 -5.49 58.08 72.04
C GLN A 99 -4.14 57.75 71.43
N TRP A 100 -3.09 57.63 72.24
CA TRP A 100 -1.78 57.20 71.78
C TRP A 100 -1.81 55.77 71.26
N GLU A 101 -2.39 54.84 72.03
CA GLU A 101 -2.57 53.44 71.61
C GLU A 101 -3.39 53.34 70.33
N GLU A 102 -4.48 54.10 70.22
CA GLU A 102 -5.30 54.18 69.00
C GLU A 102 -4.49 54.72 67.81
N THR A 103 -3.69 55.78 68.02
CA THR A 103 -2.88 56.39 66.96
C THR A 103 -1.82 55.42 66.46
N VAL A 104 -1.06 54.78 67.36
CA VAL A 104 -0.05 53.79 66.98
C VAL A 104 -0.69 52.60 66.27
N THR A 105 -1.83 52.10 66.77
CA THR A 105 -2.58 51.03 66.11
C THR A 105 -3.02 51.43 64.72
N TYR A 106 -3.48 52.67 64.53
CA TYR A 106 -3.89 53.17 63.22
C TYR A 106 -2.71 53.32 62.26
N MET A 107 -1.56 53.82 62.73
CA MET A 107 -0.32 53.90 61.95
C MET A 107 0.08 52.52 61.42
N THR A 108 0.17 51.52 62.30
CA THR A 108 0.54 50.16 61.93
C THR A 108 -0.49 49.55 60.97
N HIS A 109 -1.78 49.66 61.27
CA HIS A 109 -2.83 49.09 60.43
C HIS A 109 -2.87 49.69 59.02
N CYS A 110 -2.82 51.03 58.92
CA CYS A 110 -2.81 51.75 57.65
C CYS A 110 -1.58 51.35 56.81
N HIS A 111 -0.38 51.38 57.41
CA HIS A 111 0.85 51.00 56.74
C HIS A 111 0.82 49.54 56.26
N SER A 112 0.54 48.58 57.14
CA SER A 112 0.51 47.16 56.80
C SER A 112 -0.54 46.83 55.74
N ARG A 113 -1.70 47.51 55.74
CA ARG A 113 -2.73 47.33 54.72
C ARG A 113 -2.24 47.76 53.33
N ILE A 114 -1.62 48.93 53.24
CA ILE A 114 -1.10 49.47 51.98
C ILE A 114 0.08 48.62 51.49
N GLU A 115 0.99 48.26 52.40
CA GLU A 115 2.14 47.41 52.11
C GLU A 115 1.70 46.05 51.56
N TRP A 116 0.72 45.41 52.21
CA TRP A 116 0.20 44.13 51.78
C TRP A 116 -0.38 44.19 50.36
N VAL A 117 -1.21 45.20 50.04
CA VAL A 117 -1.78 45.34 48.69
C VAL A 117 -0.69 45.62 47.65
N TRP A 118 0.28 46.45 48.00
CA TRP A 118 1.39 46.77 47.11
C TRP A 118 2.25 45.53 46.82
N LEU A 119 2.58 44.75 47.85
CA LEU A 119 3.35 43.51 47.73
C LEU A 119 2.60 42.49 46.89
N HIS A 120 1.31 42.27 47.18
CA HIS A 120 0.46 41.36 46.43
C HIS A 120 0.33 41.75 44.95
N TRP A 121 0.16 43.04 44.65
CA TRP A 121 0.20 43.53 43.26
C TRP A 121 1.58 43.32 42.61
N SER A 122 2.67 43.46 43.38
CA SER A 122 4.04 43.21 42.87
C SER A 122 4.24 41.76 42.48
N GLU A 123 3.81 40.82 43.33
CA GLU A 123 3.88 39.39 43.08
C GLU A 123 3.06 38.98 41.86
N TYR A 124 1.84 39.53 41.73
CA TYR A 124 1.01 39.33 40.55
C TYR A 124 1.72 39.78 39.27
N LEU A 125 2.33 40.98 39.27
CA LEU A 125 3.05 41.47 38.09
C LEU A 125 4.23 40.57 37.71
N LEU A 126 4.97 40.05 38.69
CA LEU A 126 6.05 39.10 38.43
C LEU A 126 5.54 37.81 37.77
N ALA A 127 4.48 37.21 38.32
CA ALA A 127 3.87 35.99 37.78
C ALA A 127 3.27 36.23 36.38
N ARG A 128 2.63 37.39 36.17
CA ARG A 128 2.08 37.81 34.88
C ARG A 128 3.20 37.98 33.84
N ASP A 129 4.30 38.64 34.21
CA ASP A 129 5.42 38.87 33.30
C ASP A 129 6.16 37.56 32.95
N GLU A 130 6.21 36.59 33.88
CA GLU A 130 6.67 35.23 33.60
C GLU A 130 5.77 34.53 32.57
N PHE A 131 4.45 34.59 32.77
CA PHE A 131 3.47 34.07 31.81
C PHE A 131 3.63 34.71 30.43
N TYR A 132 3.77 36.04 30.33
CA TYR A 132 3.94 36.70 29.04
C TYR A 132 5.30 36.40 28.38
N ARG A 133 6.35 36.17 29.16
CA ARG A 133 7.64 35.73 28.61
C ARG A 133 7.52 34.33 28.00
N TRP A 134 6.81 33.42 28.67
CA TRP A 134 6.47 32.12 28.10
C TRP A 134 5.59 32.26 26.85
N PHE A 135 4.57 33.11 26.91
CA PHE A 135 3.62 33.37 25.82
C PHE A 135 4.32 33.86 24.55
N GLN A 136 5.23 34.83 24.69
CA GLN A 136 6.02 35.34 23.56
C GLN A 136 6.89 34.23 22.94
N LYS A 137 7.57 33.44 23.78
CA LYS A 137 8.36 32.30 23.30
C LYS A 137 7.49 31.31 22.51
N MET A 138 6.32 30.96 23.04
CA MET A 138 5.40 30.03 22.37
C MET A 138 4.85 30.61 21.07
N THR A 139 4.52 31.90 21.05
CA THR A 139 4.02 32.59 19.86
C THR A 139 5.04 32.53 18.72
N VAL A 140 6.32 32.81 19.01
CA VAL A 140 7.42 32.73 18.03
C VAL A 140 7.59 31.30 17.51
N VAL A 141 7.57 30.29 18.39
CA VAL A 141 7.68 28.87 17.99
C VAL A 141 6.51 28.44 17.08
N LEU A 142 5.30 28.93 17.35
CA LEU A 142 4.11 28.62 16.55
C LEU A 142 3.96 29.53 15.32
N GLU A 143 4.76 30.59 15.18
CA GLU A 143 4.75 31.45 14.00
C GLU A 143 5.43 30.80 12.80
N VAL A 144 6.51 30.07 13.04
CA VAL A 144 7.24 29.34 11.99
C VAL A 144 6.32 28.28 11.36
N PRO A 145 6.01 28.33 10.06
CA PRO A 145 5.18 27.32 9.40
C PRO A 145 5.77 25.91 9.52
N VAL A 146 4.92 24.89 9.40
CA VAL A 146 5.38 23.50 9.37
C VAL A 146 6.24 23.29 8.12
N GLU A 147 7.49 22.90 8.33
CA GLU A 147 8.39 22.55 7.23
C GLU A 147 8.06 21.14 6.72
N LEU A 148 7.80 21.02 5.42
CA LEU A 148 7.54 19.73 4.77
C LEU A 148 8.76 18.82 4.86
N GLN A 149 8.56 17.58 5.29
CA GLN A 149 9.64 16.61 5.47
C GLN A 149 9.73 15.61 4.33
N VAL A 150 10.89 14.97 4.20
CA VAL A 150 11.21 14.02 3.12
C VAL A 150 10.45 12.71 3.25
N GLY A 151 10.30 12.17 4.46
CA GLY A 151 9.76 10.83 4.69
C GLY A 151 8.79 10.75 5.86
N LEU A 152 8.19 9.56 6.01
CA LEU A 152 7.21 9.30 7.07
C LEU A 152 7.79 9.46 8.48
N LYS A 153 9.01 8.97 8.72
CA LYS A 153 9.64 9.01 10.04
C LYS A 153 9.85 10.44 10.54
N GLU A 154 10.30 11.32 9.66
CA GLU A 154 10.51 12.73 9.98
C GLU A 154 9.17 13.44 10.26
N LYS A 155 8.11 13.13 9.51
CA LYS A 155 6.75 13.65 9.79
C LYS A 155 6.22 13.17 11.15
N GLN A 156 6.41 11.89 11.49
CA GLN A 156 6.03 11.33 12.81
C GLN A 156 6.79 12.01 13.96
N TRP A 157 8.06 12.32 13.76
CA TRP A 157 8.85 13.06 14.74
C TRP A 157 8.32 14.49 14.93
N GLN A 158 8.02 15.21 13.84
CA GLN A 158 7.40 16.53 13.90
C GLN A 158 6.05 16.51 14.61
N LEU A 159 5.22 15.50 14.35
CA LEU A 159 3.94 15.31 15.03
C LEU A 159 4.14 15.13 16.53
N SER A 160 5.06 14.25 16.93
CA SER A 160 5.39 14.01 18.34
C SER A 160 5.86 15.31 19.02
N HIS A 161 6.69 16.10 18.33
CA HIS A 161 7.14 17.40 18.83
C HIS A 161 5.98 18.39 18.99
N ALA A 162 5.08 18.49 18.00
CA ALA A 162 3.91 19.36 18.06
C ALA A 162 2.94 18.98 19.19
N GLN A 163 2.76 17.68 19.45
CA GLN A 163 1.95 17.18 20.57
C GLN A 163 2.54 17.58 21.93
N VAL A 164 3.87 17.53 22.08
CA VAL A 164 4.55 18.03 23.29
C VAL A 164 4.35 19.53 23.45
N LEU A 165 4.42 20.31 22.37
CA LEU A 165 4.15 21.75 22.42
C LEU A 165 2.71 22.04 22.85
N LEU A 166 1.73 21.34 22.27
CA LEU A 166 0.32 21.46 22.67
C LEU A 166 0.13 21.11 24.15
N HIS A 167 0.71 20.01 24.61
CA HIS A 167 0.65 19.63 26.02
C HIS A 167 1.27 20.70 26.94
N ASN A 168 2.39 21.31 26.53
CA ASN A 168 2.98 22.43 27.27
C ASN A 168 2.04 23.64 27.32
N VAL A 169 1.31 23.93 26.24
CA VAL A 169 0.29 24.99 26.23
C VAL A 169 -0.87 24.65 27.16
N ASP A 170 -1.37 23.42 27.14
CA ASP A 170 -2.45 22.97 28.01
C ASP A 170 -2.06 23.07 29.50
N ASN A 171 -0.83 22.71 29.84
CA ASN A 171 -0.33 22.82 31.22
C ASN A 171 -0.29 24.27 31.73
N GLN A 172 -0.18 25.26 30.86
CA GLN A 172 -0.23 26.68 31.26
C GLN A 172 -1.64 27.19 31.57
N ALA A 173 -2.69 26.44 31.26
CA ALA A 173 -4.06 26.82 31.63
C ALA A 173 -4.20 27.04 33.15
N VAL A 174 -3.51 26.22 33.96
CA VAL A 174 -3.53 26.33 35.43
C VAL A 174 -2.94 27.67 35.90
N LEU A 175 -1.85 28.13 35.27
CA LEU A 175 -1.24 29.41 35.60
C LEU A 175 -2.13 30.58 35.13
N LEU A 176 -2.73 30.46 33.94
CA LEU A 176 -3.70 31.43 33.43
C LEU A 176 -4.88 31.58 34.39
N ASP A 177 -5.52 30.49 34.81
CA ASP A 177 -6.68 30.53 35.71
C ASP A 177 -6.33 31.22 37.03
N ARG A 178 -5.19 30.87 37.64
CA ARG A 178 -4.69 31.56 38.85
C ARG A 178 -4.46 33.05 38.63
N LEU A 179 -3.84 33.43 37.51
CA LEU A 179 -3.61 34.84 37.20
C LEU A 179 -4.93 35.60 37.00
N LEU A 180 -5.96 34.97 36.43
CA LEU A 180 -7.28 35.59 36.27
C LEU A 180 -7.99 35.77 37.62
N GLU A 181 -7.95 34.76 38.49
CA GLU A 181 -8.48 34.84 39.85
C GLU A 181 -7.81 35.94 40.68
N GLU A 182 -6.47 36.00 40.65
CA GLU A 182 -5.70 37.03 41.34
C GLU A 182 -5.92 38.42 40.76
N ALA A 183 -6.05 38.55 39.44
CA ALA A 183 -6.39 39.82 38.79
C ALA A 183 -7.76 40.34 39.24
N ALA A 184 -8.77 39.47 39.33
CA ALA A 184 -10.10 39.84 39.82
C ALA A 184 -10.08 40.24 41.31
N SER A 185 -9.36 39.48 42.13
CA SER A 185 -9.14 39.81 43.56
C SER A 185 -8.45 41.17 43.72
N LEU A 186 -7.39 41.43 42.96
CA LEU A 186 -6.67 42.69 42.96
C LEU A 186 -7.54 43.84 42.48
N PHE A 187 -8.25 43.69 41.35
CA PHE A 187 -9.11 44.73 40.80
C PHE A 187 -10.14 45.25 41.82
N ASN A 188 -10.77 44.33 42.58
CA ASN A 188 -11.69 44.70 43.65
C ASN A 188 -11.04 45.57 44.76
N ARG A 189 -9.72 45.45 44.97
CA ARG A 189 -8.96 46.17 46.00
C ARG A 189 -8.32 47.48 45.51
N ILE A 190 -7.93 47.55 44.24
CA ILE A 190 -7.14 48.67 43.69
C ILE A 190 -7.87 49.47 42.60
N GLY A 191 -8.86 48.90 41.91
CA GLY A 191 -9.62 49.59 40.86
C GLY A 191 -8.79 50.06 39.65
N ASP A 192 -7.62 49.45 39.41
CA ASP A 192 -6.71 49.82 38.33
C ASP A 192 -7.09 49.10 37.02
N PRO A 193 -7.21 49.81 35.89
CA PRO A 193 -7.57 49.21 34.60
C PRO A 193 -6.61 48.14 34.07
N SER A 194 -5.38 48.06 34.58
CA SER A 194 -4.41 47.04 34.12
C SER A 194 -4.79 45.61 34.48
N VAL A 195 -5.72 45.42 35.43
CA VAL A 195 -6.22 44.12 35.90
C VAL A 195 -7.75 43.99 35.83
N ASP A 196 -8.41 44.93 35.12
CA ASP A 196 -9.86 44.93 34.97
C ASP A 196 -10.39 43.72 34.16
N GLU A 197 -11.70 43.60 34.08
CA GLU A 197 -12.35 42.50 33.35
C GLU A 197 -11.93 42.46 31.88
N ASP A 198 -11.67 43.60 31.25
CA ASP A 198 -11.29 43.66 29.84
C ASP A 198 -9.84 43.21 29.64
N ALA A 199 -8.93 43.55 30.55
CA ALA A 199 -7.56 43.01 30.59
C ALA A 199 -7.55 41.50 30.76
N GLN A 200 -8.40 40.99 31.66
CA GLN A 200 -8.58 39.55 31.88
C GLN A 200 -9.12 38.84 30.63
N LYS A 201 -10.16 39.40 29.99
CA LYS A 201 -10.71 38.87 28.72
C LYS A 201 -9.67 38.85 27.61
N ARG A 202 -8.86 39.91 27.47
CA ARG A 202 -7.77 39.98 26.48
C ARG A 202 -6.74 38.87 26.72
N MET A 203 -6.24 38.73 27.94
CA MET A 203 -5.27 37.68 28.30
C MET A 203 -5.80 36.27 28.01
N LYS A 204 -7.08 36.00 28.31
CA LYS A 204 -7.74 34.73 28.00
C LYS A 204 -7.88 34.49 26.48
N ALA A 205 -8.24 35.53 25.73
CA ALA A 205 -8.38 35.45 24.27
C ALA A 205 -7.03 35.20 23.58
N GLU A 206 -5.98 35.90 24.01
CA GLU A 206 -4.61 35.73 23.51
C GLU A 206 -4.10 34.29 23.74
N TYR A 207 -4.28 33.76 24.95
CA TYR A 207 -3.96 32.35 25.24
C TYR A 207 -4.78 31.38 24.38
N GLY A 208 -6.08 31.64 24.22
CA GLY A 208 -6.96 30.84 23.37
C GLY A 208 -6.48 30.77 21.92
N ALA A 209 -6.01 31.88 21.37
CA ALA A 209 -5.45 31.93 20.01
C ALA A 209 -4.15 31.11 19.88
N VAL A 210 -3.25 31.19 20.86
CA VAL A 210 -2.02 30.36 20.90
C VAL A 210 -2.35 28.88 20.99
N LYS A 211 -3.31 28.50 21.84
CA LYS A 211 -3.79 27.12 21.97
C LYS A 211 -4.42 26.60 20.69
N ALA A 212 -5.29 27.39 20.05
CA ALA A 212 -5.88 27.02 18.77
C ALA A 212 -4.81 26.78 17.71
N LYS A 213 -3.81 27.68 17.60
CA LYS A 213 -2.71 27.54 16.65
C LYS A 213 -1.85 26.30 16.89
N ALA A 214 -1.59 25.95 18.15
CA ALA A 214 -0.89 24.72 18.51
C ALA A 214 -1.72 23.48 18.13
N GLN A 215 -3.03 23.50 18.39
CA GLN A 215 -3.94 22.41 18.03
C GLN A 215 -4.04 22.23 16.52
N ASP A 216 -4.18 23.32 15.75
CA ASP A 216 -4.26 23.29 14.29
C ASP A 216 -2.99 22.69 13.68
N ARG A 217 -1.82 23.01 14.24
CA ARG A 217 -0.55 22.40 13.85
C ARG A 217 -0.52 20.89 14.08
N VAL A 218 -1.00 20.43 15.24
CA VAL A 218 -1.12 19.00 15.54
C VAL A 218 -2.08 18.34 14.54
N ASN A 219 -3.27 18.90 14.34
CA ASN A 219 -4.28 18.36 13.42
C ASN A 219 -3.73 18.21 11.99
N LEU A 220 -3.02 19.23 11.49
CA LEU A 220 -2.37 19.20 10.18
C LEU A 220 -1.32 18.08 10.09
N LEU A 221 -0.40 18.01 11.06
CA LEU A 221 0.65 16.99 11.09
C LEU A 221 0.09 15.58 11.25
N GLU A 222 -0.98 15.40 12.03
CA GLU A 222 -1.68 14.13 12.16
C GLU A 222 -2.29 13.69 10.83
N GLN A 223 -2.96 14.60 10.12
CA GLN A 223 -3.52 14.30 8.81
C GLN A 223 -2.42 13.87 7.83
N MET A 224 -1.37 14.69 7.67
CA MET A 224 -0.26 14.41 6.75
C MET A 224 0.45 13.10 7.08
N THR A 225 0.61 12.79 8.37
CA THR A 225 1.26 11.55 8.83
C THR A 225 0.37 10.34 8.53
N ARG A 226 -0.92 10.39 8.88
CA ARG A 226 -1.86 9.29 8.64
C ARG A 226 -2.02 8.97 7.15
N GLU A 227 -2.08 9.99 6.30
CA GLU A 227 -2.14 9.82 4.85
C GLU A 227 -0.88 9.11 4.32
N HIS A 228 0.31 9.52 4.78
CA HIS A 228 1.57 8.88 4.41
C HIS A 228 1.69 7.45 4.97
N GLU A 229 1.26 7.19 6.20
CA GLU A 229 1.23 5.83 6.78
C GLU A 229 0.35 4.89 5.95
N ARG A 230 -0.84 5.36 5.55
CA ARG A 230 -1.76 4.59 4.71
C ARG A 230 -1.17 4.30 3.34
N PHE A 231 -0.47 5.26 2.74
CA PHE A 231 0.23 5.05 1.48
C PHE A 231 1.38 4.05 1.62
N GLN A 232 2.24 4.23 2.63
CA GLN A 232 3.36 3.32 2.87
C GLN A 232 2.89 1.88 3.09
N ALA A 233 1.83 1.68 3.87
CA ALA A 233 1.23 0.35 4.05
C ALA A 233 0.74 -0.26 2.72
N GLY A 234 0.16 0.57 1.84
CA GLY A 234 -0.25 0.14 0.51
C GLY A 234 0.92 -0.16 -0.44
N VAL A 235 2.02 0.60 -0.35
CA VAL A 235 3.27 0.33 -1.07
C VAL A 235 3.85 -1.00 -0.61
N ASP A 236 3.94 -1.23 0.70
CA ASP A 236 4.47 -2.48 1.27
C ASP A 236 3.63 -3.70 0.83
N GLU A 237 2.30 -3.58 0.86
CA GLU A 237 1.37 -4.61 0.37
C GLU A 237 1.57 -4.88 -1.13
N PHE A 238 1.69 -3.83 -1.94
CA PHE A 238 1.86 -3.96 -3.38
C PHE A 238 3.23 -4.54 -3.76
N GLN A 239 4.30 -4.14 -3.07
CA GLN A 239 5.65 -4.69 -3.27
C GLN A 239 5.69 -6.18 -2.89
N LEU A 240 5.02 -6.58 -1.80
CA LEU A 240 4.91 -7.99 -1.41
C LEU A 240 4.16 -8.80 -2.47
N TRP A 241 3.05 -8.26 -2.99
CA TRP A 241 2.30 -8.88 -4.08
C TRP A 241 3.16 -9.00 -5.36
N LEU A 242 3.85 -7.93 -5.76
CA LEU A 242 4.75 -7.93 -6.93
C LEU A 242 5.80 -9.02 -6.78
N LYS A 243 6.47 -9.11 -5.62
CA LYS A 243 7.48 -10.14 -5.37
C LYS A 243 6.91 -11.55 -5.50
N ALA A 244 5.72 -11.81 -4.94
CA ALA A 244 5.06 -13.10 -5.06
C ALA A 244 4.71 -13.46 -6.52
N VAL A 245 4.26 -12.49 -7.32
CA VAL A 245 3.98 -12.69 -8.75
C VAL A 245 5.27 -12.95 -9.53
N VAL A 246 6.33 -12.18 -9.30
CA VAL A 246 7.66 -12.39 -9.91
C VAL A 246 8.16 -13.81 -9.63
N GLU A 247 8.09 -14.27 -8.38
CA GLU A 247 8.52 -15.61 -7.97
C GLU A 247 7.69 -16.71 -8.66
N LYS A 248 6.35 -16.54 -8.74
CA LYS A 248 5.47 -17.48 -9.45
C LYS A 248 5.77 -17.56 -10.94
N VAL A 249 5.92 -16.42 -11.61
CA VAL A 249 6.26 -16.35 -13.05
C VAL A 249 7.64 -16.97 -13.29
N SER A 250 8.62 -16.64 -12.45
CA SER A 250 9.98 -17.22 -12.50
C SER A 250 9.97 -18.74 -12.32
N GLY A 251 9.11 -19.27 -11.45
CA GLY A 251 8.92 -20.72 -11.29
C GLY A 251 8.29 -21.40 -12.52
N CYS A 252 7.55 -20.64 -13.34
CA CYS A 252 6.97 -21.10 -14.59
C CYS A 252 7.91 -20.93 -15.79
N LEU A 253 8.99 -20.15 -15.66
CA LEU A 253 9.95 -19.85 -16.72
C LEU A 253 11.03 -20.94 -16.85
N GLY A 254 11.40 -21.26 -18.10
CA GLY A 254 12.58 -22.08 -18.41
C GLY A 254 12.37 -23.59 -18.64
N ARG A 255 13.36 -24.22 -19.28
CA ARG A 255 13.42 -25.68 -19.59
C ARG A 255 13.63 -26.57 -18.36
N SER A 256 14.02 -25.99 -17.22
CA SER A 256 14.21 -26.67 -15.94
C SER A 256 12.92 -26.82 -15.12
N CYS A 257 11.82 -26.19 -15.55
CA CYS A 257 10.52 -26.33 -14.90
C CYS A 257 10.02 -27.78 -15.03
N LYS A 258 9.78 -28.45 -13.89
CA LYS A 258 9.30 -29.84 -13.83
C LYS A 258 7.81 -29.98 -14.21
N LEU A 259 7.10 -28.86 -14.32
CA LEU A 259 5.68 -28.85 -14.64
C LEU A 259 5.47 -29.06 -16.14
N SER A 260 4.41 -29.80 -16.50
CA SER A 260 4.02 -29.95 -17.90
C SER A 260 3.58 -28.61 -18.49
N ALA A 261 3.66 -28.47 -19.82
CA ALA A 261 3.24 -27.25 -20.52
C ALA A 261 1.79 -26.85 -20.20
N GLN A 262 0.89 -27.83 -20.02
CA GLN A 262 -0.51 -27.57 -19.62
C GLN A 262 -0.63 -26.99 -18.21
N HIS A 263 0.11 -27.54 -17.23
CA HIS A 263 0.07 -27.02 -15.85
C HIS A 263 0.68 -25.63 -15.77
N ARG A 264 1.80 -25.39 -16.47
CA ARG A 264 2.42 -24.06 -16.57
C ARG A 264 1.46 -23.04 -17.16
N LEU A 265 0.74 -23.39 -18.24
CA LEU A 265 -0.25 -22.51 -18.85
C LEU A 265 -1.38 -22.17 -17.88
N ARG A 266 -1.91 -23.15 -17.14
CA ARG A 266 -2.93 -22.89 -16.10
C ARG A 266 -2.42 -21.95 -15.01
N THR A 267 -1.20 -22.18 -14.50
CA THR A 267 -0.62 -21.27 -13.50
C THR A 267 -0.46 -19.85 -14.03
N LEU A 268 -0.06 -19.68 -15.30
CA LEU A 268 0.01 -18.36 -15.92
C LEU A 268 -1.38 -17.73 -16.07
N GLN A 269 -2.41 -18.50 -16.43
CA GLN A 269 -3.79 -18.00 -16.51
C GLN A 269 -4.32 -17.55 -15.15
N ASP A 270 -4.03 -18.29 -14.09
CA ASP A 270 -4.40 -17.88 -12.72
C ASP A 270 -3.73 -16.53 -12.33
N ILE A 271 -2.49 -16.30 -12.77
CA ILE A 271 -1.78 -15.03 -12.56
C ILE A 271 -2.40 -13.91 -13.42
N ALA A 272 -2.86 -14.23 -14.63
CA ALA A 272 -3.56 -13.30 -15.52
C ALA A 272 -4.77 -12.66 -14.84
N ASP A 273 -5.54 -13.49 -14.12
CA ASP A 273 -6.72 -13.05 -13.37
C ASP A 273 -6.36 -12.11 -12.19
N ASP A 274 -5.12 -12.14 -11.72
CA ASP A 274 -4.63 -11.29 -10.63
C ASP A 274 -4.05 -9.93 -11.12
N PHE A 275 -3.62 -9.82 -12.37
CA PHE A 275 -3.07 -8.56 -12.92
C PHE A 275 -4.03 -7.36 -12.81
N PRO A 276 -5.33 -7.48 -13.13
CA PRO A 276 -6.28 -6.36 -12.97
C PRO A 276 -6.37 -5.87 -11.52
N ARG A 277 -6.23 -6.77 -10.53
CA ARG A 277 -6.19 -6.39 -9.11
C ARG A 277 -4.91 -5.60 -8.81
N GLY A 278 -3.78 -6.04 -9.33
CA GLY A 278 -2.50 -5.34 -9.24
C GLY A 278 -2.55 -3.93 -9.83
N GLU A 279 -3.04 -3.78 -11.06
CA GLU A 279 -3.19 -2.47 -11.71
C GLU A 279 -4.09 -1.52 -10.92
N LYS A 280 -5.23 -2.04 -10.43
CA LYS A 280 -6.13 -1.25 -9.60
C LYS A 280 -5.46 -0.81 -8.30
N SER A 281 -4.62 -1.66 -7.71
CA SER A 281 -3.85 -1.32 -6.52
C SER A 281 -2.82 -0.22 -6.80
N LEU A 282 -2.08 -0.33 -7.91
CA LEU A 282 -1.12 0.70 -8.32
C LEU A 282 -1.79 2.04 -8.61
N ARG A 283 -2.92 2.06 -9.34
CA ARG A 283 -3.68 3.30 -9.59
C ARG A 283 -4.14 3.95 -8.30
N ARG A 284 -4.62 3.16 -7.33
CA ARG A 284 -4.98 3.67 -6.00
C ARG A 284 -3.78 4.31 -5.29
N LEU A 285 -2.59 3.69 -5.36
CA LEU A 285 -1.37 4.27 -4.79
C LEU A 285 -1.01 5.59 -5.46
N GLU A 286 -1.13 5.67 -6.78
CA GLU A 286 -0.88 6.90 -7.54
C GLU A 286 -1.88 8.01 -7.18
N GLU A 287 -3.16 7.69 -7.04
CA GLU A 287 -4.19 8.62 -6.57
C GLU A 287 -3.88 9.13 -5.14
N GLN A 288 -3.46 8.24 -4.24
CA GLN A 288 -3.07 8.59 -2.87
C GLN A 288 -1.80 9.47 -2.85
N ALA A 289 -0.86 9.20 -3.77
CA ALA A 289 0.41 9.90 -3.82
C ALA A 289 0.27 11.39 -4.18
N VAL A 290 -0.75 11.78 -4.95
CA VAL A 290 -0.98 13.18 -5.35
C VAL A 290 -1.03 14.10 -4.12
N GLY A 291 -1.91 13.80 -3.15
CA GLY A 291 -2.04 14.61 -1.94
C GLY A 291 -0.82 14.51 -1.01
N ILE A 292 -0.12 13.36 -1.02
CA ILE A 292 1.08 13.18 -0.20
C ILE A 292 2.24 14.00 -0.75
N ILE A 293 2.41 14.05 -2.09
CA ILE A 293 3.45 14.81 -2.77
C ILE A 293 3.31 16.31 -2.46
N GLU A 294 2.10 16.85 -2.50
CA GLU A 294 1.83 18.25 -2.12
C GLU A 294 2.23 18.56 -0.66
N ASN A 295 2.16 17.54 0.20
CA ASN A 295 2.45 17.61 1.63
C ASN A 295 3.80 16.99 2.00
N THR A 296 4.74 16.88 1.05
CA THR A 296 6.08 16.31 1.25
C THR A 296 7.12 17.27 0.67
N SER A 297 8.34 17.26 1.21
CA SER A 297 9.41 18.08 0.64
C SER A 297 9.68 17.71 -0.83
N PRO A 298 10.26 18.61 -1.65
CA PRO A 298 10.56 18.31 -3.06
C PRO A 298 11.36 17.02 -3.26
N LEU A 299 12.40 16.81 -2.44
CA LEU A 299 13.20 15.58 -2.47
C LEU A 299 12.38 14.34 -2.10
N GLY A 300 11.47 14.44 -1.13
CA GLY A 300 10.58 13.33 -0.79
C GLY A 300 9.55 13.04 -1.86
N ALA A 301 9.01 14.08 -2.50
CA ALA A 301 8.10 13.96 -3.63
C ALA A 301 8.76 13.26 -4.83
N GLU A 302 10.02 13.61 -5.15
CA GLU A 302 10.82 12.91 -6.16
C GLU A 302 10.97 11.43 -5.83
N ARG A 303 11.31 11.09 -4.57
CA ARG A 303 11.46 9.69 -4.13
C ARG A 303 10.16 8.88 -4.24
N ILE A 304 9.03 9.46 -3.84
CA ILE A 304 7.71 8.80 -3.95
C ILE A 304 7.37 8.57 -5.43
N THR A 305 7.63 9.55 -6.28
CA THR A 305 7.38 9.45 -7.72
C THR A 305 8.25 8.38 -8.36
N GLU A 306 9.55 8.36 -8.04
CA GLU A 306 10.49 7.34 -8.52
C GLU A 306 10.10 5.93 -8.08
N GLU A 307 9.69 5.74 -6.82
CA GLU A 307 9.23 4.44 -6.31
C GLU A 307 7.98 3.94 -7.05
N LEU A 308 7.00 4.83 -7.32
CA LEU A 308 5.82 4.50 -8.11
C LEU A 308 6.16 4.16 -9.55
N GLU A 309 7.06 4.91 -10.17
CA GLU A 309 7.55 4.63 -11.52
C GLU A 309 8.25 3.28 -11.60
N ASP A 310 9.09 2.94 -10.63
CA ASP A 310 9.78 1.66 -10.59
C ASP A 310 8.80 0.50 -10.42
N MET A 311 7.82 0.63 -9.52
CA MET A 311 6.74 -0.33 -9.35
C MET A 311 5.92 -0.51 -10.64
N ARG A 312 5.62 0.57 -11.35
CA ARG A 312 4.96 0.54 -12.67
C ARG A 312 5.81 -0.17 -13.71
N ARG A 313 7.11 0.14 -13.79
CA ARG A 313 8.05 -0.50 -14.73
C ARG A 313 8.17 -1.99 -14.47
N VAL A 314 8.19 -2.43 -13.21
CA VAL A 314 8.22 -3.86 -12.86
C VAL A 314 6.92 -4.55 -13.29
N LEU A 315 5.76 -3.94 -13.00
CA LEU A 315 4.46 -4.50 -13.39
C LEU A 315 4.35 -4.66 -14.92
N GLU A 316 4.76 -3.64 -15.68
CA GLU A 316 4.71 -3.67 -17.15
C GLU A 316 5.67 -4.74 -17.72
N LYS A 317 6.90 -4.82 -17.19
CA LYS A 317 7.84 -5.88 -17.59
C LYS A 317 7.28 -7.27 -17.31
N LEU A 318 6.63 -7.46 -16.17
CA LEU A 318 6.00 -8.74 -15.83
C LEU A 318 4.85 -9.09 -16.76
N ARG A 319 4.05 -8.11 -17.15
CA ARG A 319 2.96 -8.28 -18.15
C ARG A 319 3.52 -8.78 -19.47
N VAL A 320 4.53 -8.10 -20.02
CA VAL A 320 5.14 -8.49 -21.30
C VAL A 320 5.75 -9.90 -21.23
N LEU A 321 6.54 -10.19 -20.18
CA LEU A 321 7.14 -11.51 -20.00
C LEU A 321 6.08 -12.63 -19.86
N TRP A 322 4.96 -12.31 -19.22
CA TRP A 322 3.84 -13.23 -19.05
C TRP A 322 3.14 -13.49 -20.39
N GLU A 323 2.82 -12.45 -21.16
CA GLU A 323 2.17 -12.55 -22.49
C GLU A 323 3.02 -13.40 -23.46
N GLU A 324 4.33 -13.13 -23.51
CA GLU A 324 5.27 -13.87 -24.35
C GLU A 324 5.33 -15.37 -23.99
N GLU A 325 5.38 -15.71 -22.70
CA GLU A 325 5.42 -17.10 -22.27
C GLU A 325 4.09 -17.82 -22.42
N GLU A 326 2.98 -17.13 -22.22
CA GLU A 326 1.65 -17.69 -22.44
C GLU A 326 1.48 -18.06 -23.91
N GLU A 327 1.76 -17.13 -24.84
CA GLU A 327 1.72 -17.37 -26.29
C GLU A 327 2.64 -18.53 -26.67
N ARG A 328 3.87 -18.55 -26.14
CA ARG A 328 4.85 -19.63 -26.38
C ARG A 328 4.32 -21.00 -25.93
N LEU A 329 3.66 -21.07 -24.77
CA LEU A 329 3.11 -22.32 -24.24
C LEU A 329 1.85 -22.75 -24.99
N GLN A 330 0.96 -21.82 -25.34
CA GLN A 330 -0.22 -22.10 -26.17
C GLN A 330 0.19 -22.62 -27.55
N GLY A 331 1.20 -22.00 -28.18
CA GLY A 331 1.78 -22.46 -29.44
C GLY A 331 2.39 -23.85 -29.34
N LEU A 332 3.14 -24.12 -28.26
CA LEU A 332 3.69 -25.45 -27.99
C LEU A 332 2.59 -26.51 -27.84
N LEU A 333 1.55 -26.23 -27.06
CA LEU A 333 0.44 -27.15 -26.82
C LEU A 333 -0.37 -27.42 -28.09
N THR A 334 -0.61 -26.39 -28.91
CA THR A 334 -1.30 -26.53 -30.20
C THR A 334 -0.48 -27.40 -31.16
N SER A 335 0.83 -27.18 -31.23
CA SER A 335 1.76 -27.98 -32.02
C SER A 335 1.81 -29.44 -31.55
N MET A 336 1.89 -29.68 -30.23
CA MET A 336 1.84 -31.02 -29.65
C MET A 336 0.52 -31.73 -29.95
N GLY A 337 -0.62 -31.05 -29.78
CA GLY A 337 -1.94 -31.60 -30.11
C GLY A 337 -2.08 -31.94 -31.60
N ALA A 338 -1.58 -31.07 -32.49
CA ALA A 338 -1.57 -31.35 -33.93
C ALA A 338 -0.69 -32.56 -34.29
N CYS A 339 0.47 -32.71 -33.64
CA CYS A 339 1.35 -33.86 -33.81
C CYS A 339 0.69 -35.16 -33.31
N GLU A 340 0.07 -35.13 -32.14
CA GLU A 340 -0.67 -36.28 -31.61
C GLU A 340 -1.85 -36.68 -32.49
N GLN A 341 -2.61 -35.71 -32.99
CA GLN A 341 -3.73 -35.96 -33.90
C GLN A 341 -3.27 -36.59 -35.22
N ARG A 342 -2.17 -36.08 -35.80
CA ARG A 342 -1.55 -36.68 -37.00
C ARG A 342 -1.03 -38.09 -36.73
N ARG A 343 -0.44 -38.32 -35.55
CA ARG A 343 0.00 -39.65 -35.13
C ARG A 343 -1.16 -40.64 -35.05
N GLN A 344 -2.26 -40.25 -34.40
CA GLN A 344 -3.47 -41.06 -34.30
C GLN A 344 -4.09 -41.34 -35.69
N GLN A 345 -4.10 -40.34 -36.58
CA GLN A 345 -4.57 -40.52 -37.95
C GLN A 345 -3.71 -41.54 -38.72
N LEU A 346 -2.38 -41.43 -38.64
CA LEU A 346 -1.47 -42.38 -39.26
C LEU A 346 -1.65 -43.79 -38.67
N GLU A 347 -1.80 -43.92 -37.36
CA GLU A 347 -2.05 -45.20 -36.68
C GLU A 347 -3.38 -45.84 -37.15
N ALA A 348 -4.45 -45.05 -37.30
CA ALA A 348 -5.74 -45.51 -37.80
C ALA A 348 -5.67 -45.93 -39.27
N GLU A 349 -5.10 -45.08 -40.15
CA GLU A 349 -4.96 -45.38 -41.58
C GLU A 349 -4.07 -46.60 -41.83
N LEU A 350 -3.00 -46.76 -41.03
CA LEU A 350 -2.13 -47.94 -41.08
C LEU A 350 -2.83 -49.20 -40.59
N GLY A 351 -3.63 -49.10 -39.52
CA GLY A 351 -4.42 -50.21 -39.01
C GLY A 351 -5.44 -50.72 -40.02
N GLU A 352 -6.14 -49.81 -40.71
CA GLU A 352 -7.05 -50.17 -41.80
C GLU A 352 -6.30 -50.75 -43.01
N PHE A 353 -5.18 -50.15 -43.43
CA PHE A 353 -4.37 -50.66 -44.53
C PHE A 353 -3.92 -52.10 -44.28
N ARG A 354 -3.46 -52.43 -43.08
CA ARG A 354 -3.09 -53.80 -42.69
C ARG A 354 -4.27 -54.77 -42.77
N LYS A 355 -5.46 -54.35 -42.32
CA LYS A 355 -6.68 -55.18 -42.42
C LYS A 355 -7.04 -55.47 -43.87
N ASP A 356 -6.96 -54.48 -44.74
CA ASP A 356 -7.25 -54.66 -46.17
C ASP A 356 -6.20 -55.53 -46.86
N LEU A 357 -4.90 -55.36 -46.54
CA LEU A 357 -3.84 -56.25 -47.03
C LEU A 357 -4.04 -57.70 -46.58
N GLN A 358 -4.43 -57.91 -45.32
CA GLN A 358 -4.69 -59.24 -44.79
C GLN A 358 -5.89 -59.89 -45.51
N ARG A 359 -6.99 -59.14 -45.71
CA ARG A 359 -8.15 -59.61 -46.48
C ARG A 359 -7.73 -60.03 -47.90
N LEU A 360 -6.97 -59.19 -48.59
CA LEU A 360 -6.47 -59.49 -49.95
C LEU A 360 -5.50 -60.69 -49.97
N ALA A 361 -4.77 -60.94 -48.88
CA ALA A 361 -3.90 -62.10 -48.75
C ALA A 361 -4.72 -63.39 -48.65
N GLU A 362 -5.72 -63.38 -47.76
CA GLU A 362 -6.61 -64.51 -47.49
C GLU A 362 -7.50 -64.84 -48.71
N GLU A 363 -8.06 -63.83 -49.39
CA GLU A 363 -8.96 -64.02 -50.53
C GLU A 363 -8.22 -64.32 -51.85
N GLY A 364 -7.01 -63.79 -52.01
CA GLY A 364 -6.36 -63.67 -53.32
C GLY A 364 -4.98 -64.32 -53.46
N LEU A 365 -4.32 -64.73 -52.37
CA LEU A 365 -2.93 -65.21 -52.38
C LEU A 365 -2.68 -66.50 -51.58
N GLU A 366 -3.75 -67.15 -51.13
CA GLU A 366 -3.71 -68.46 -50.47
C GLU A 366 -3.30 -69.59 -51.45
N PRO A 367 -2.59 -70.63 -50.97
CA PRO A 367 -2.22 -71.76 -51.78
C PRO A 367 -3.44 -72.66 -52.03
N ALA A 368 -4.20 -72.38 -53.08
CA ALA A 368 -5.20 -73.31 -53.58
C ALA A 368 -4.51 -74.58 -54.12
N ALA A 369 -5.14 -75.74 -53.89
CA ALA A 369 -4.70 -77.06 -54.37
C ALA A 369 -4.38 -77.05 -55.88
N LYS A 370 -3.54 -77.99 -56.34
CA LYS A 370 -3.14 -78.11 -57.76
C LYS A 370 -4.39 -78.11 -58.66
N ALA A 371 -4.55 -77.06 -59.47
CA ALA A 371 -5.68 -76.91 -60.38
C ALA A 371 -5.66 -78.05 -61.42
N GLY A 372 -6.74 -78.84 -61.42
CA GLY A 372 -6.87 -80.01 -62.30
C GLY A 372 -7.35 -79.60 -63.69
N THR A 373 -8.31 -78.67 -63.75
CA THR A 373 -9.04 -78.30 -64.98
C THR A 373 -8.60 -76.94 -65.56
N GLU A 374 -8.85 -76.72 -66.86
CA GLU A 374 -8.52 -75.44 -67.52
C GLU A 374 -9.37 -74.28 -66.99
N ASP A 375 -10.64 -74.52 -66.67
CA ASP A 375 -11.54 -73.52 -66.08
C ASP A 375 -11.09 -73.08 -64.68
N GLU A 376 -10.57 -74.00 -63.85
CA GLU A 376 -9.96 -73.68 -62.56
C GLU A 376 -8.71 -72.80 -62.70
N LEU A 377 -7.87 -73.07 -63.72
CA LEU A 377 -6.69 -72.24 -64.00
C LEU A 377 -7.08 -70.85 -64.49
N VAL A 378 -8.11 -70.72 -65.33
CA VAL A 378 -8.64 -69.43 -65.79
C VAL A 378 -9.25 -68.65 -64.62
N ALA A 379 -10.04 -69.29 -63.77
CA ALA A 379 -10.60 -68.68 -62.56
C ALA A 379 -9.49 -68.20 -61.62
N ARG A 380 -8.43 -68.99 -61.43
CA ARG A 380 -7.26 -68.63 -60.61
C ARG A 380 -6.46 -67.48 -61.22
N TRP A 381 -6.27 -67.47 -62.54
CA TRP A 381 -5.63 -66.34 -63.23
C TRP A 381 -6.45 -65.05 -63.12
N ARG A 382 -7.79 -65.15 -63.22
CA ARG A 382 -8.72 -64.01 -63.00
C ARG A 382 -8.65 -63.52 -61.55
N LEU A 383 -8.63 -64.42 -60.56
CA LEU A 383 -8.49 -64.09 -59.14
C LEU A 383 -7.17 -63.36 -58.85
N TYR A 384 -6.03 -63.88 -59.32
CA TYR A 384 -4.74 -63.20 -59.16
C TYR A 384 -4.66 -61.88 -59.92
N SER A 385 -5.33 -61.78 -61.08
CA SER A 385 -5.43 -60.53 -61.83
C SER A 385 -6.29 -59.49 -61.08
N ALA A 386 -7.41 -59.90 -60.49
CA ALA A 386 -8.28 -59.06 -59.67
C ALA A 386 -7.58 -58.60 -58.38
N THR A 387 -6.86 -59.51 -57.71
CA THR A 387 -6.05 -59.20 -56.51
C THR A 387 -4.92 -58.23 -56.86
N ARG A 388 -4.29 -58.39 -58.02
CA ARG A 388 -3.29 -57.43 -58.52
C ARG A 388 -3.91 -56.06 -58.79
N THR A 389 -5.09 -55.99 -59.39
CA THR A 389 -5.77 -54.71 -59.62
C THR A 389 -6.18 -54.02 -58.31
N ALA A 390 -6.62 -54.80 -57.32
CA ALA A 390 -6.91 -54.28 -55.98
C ALA A 390 -5.63 -53.77 -55.28
N LEU A 391 -4.52 -54.52 -55.36
CA LEU A 391 -3.22 -54.06 -54.83
C LEU A 391 -2.71 -52.79 -55.55
N THR A 392 -2.95 -52.63 -56.85
CA THR A 392 -2.62 -51.37 -57.54
C THR A 392 -3.52 -50.22 -57.12
N ALA A 393 -4.77 -50.48 -56.74
CA ALA A 393 -5.68 -49.44 -56.23
C ALA A 393 -5.27 -48.92 -54.84
N GLU A 394 -4.51 -49.70 -54.07
CA GLU A 394 -3.95 -49.30 -52.77
C GLU A 394 -2.62 -48.52 -52.86
N GLU A 395 -2.00 -48.40 -54.04
CA GLU A 395 -0.79 -47.57 -54.24
C GLU A 395 -0.91 -46.11 -53.79
N PRO A 396 -2.00 -45.37 -54.08
CA PRO A 396 -2.17 -44.02 -53.56
C PRO A 396 -2.23 -43.96 -52.03
N ARG A 397 -2.70 -45.02 -51.37
CA ARG A 397 -2.71 -45.10 -49.90
C ARG A 397 -1.31 -45.28 -49.33
N VAL A 398 -0.48 -46.10 -49.97
CA VAL A 398 0.95 -46.21 -49.66
C VAL A 398 1.67 -44.87 -49.77
N ALA A 399 1.40 -44.10 -50.84
CA ALA A 399 1.97 -42.77 -51.00
C ALA A 399 1.51 -41.80 -49.89
N ARG A 400 0.23 -41.87 -49.47
CA ARG A 400 -0.29 -41.07 -48.35
C ARG A 400 0.36 -41.44 -47.01
N LEU A 401 0.47 -42.73 -46.68
CA LEU A 401 1.12 -43.21 -45.45
C LEU A 401 2.59 -42.76 -45.38
N GLN A 402 3.30 -42.80 -46.51
CA GLN A 402 4.67 -42.30 -46.60
C GLN A 402 4.77 -40.76 -46.44
N ALA A 403 3.82 -40.01 -46.99
CA ALA A 403 3.76 -38.56 -46.83
C ALA A 403 3.48 -38.16 -45.37
N GLN A 404 2.47 -38.78 -44.74
CA GLN A 404 2.13 -38.56 -43.33
C GLN A 404 3.29 -38.89 -42.39
N LEU A 405 4.03 -39.98 -42.65
CA LEU A 405 5.22 -40.33 -41.87
C LEU A 405 6.33 -39.28 -42.02
N LYS A 406 6.57 -38.77 -43.24
CA LYS A 406 7.56 -37.71 -43.48
C LYS A 406 7.22 -36.41 -42.75
N GLU A 407 5.95 -36.05 -42.71
CA GLU A 407 5.48 -34.87 -41.97
C GLU A 407 5.64 -35.02 -40.45
N LEU A 408 5.53 -36.25 -39.92
CA LEU A 408 5.73 -36.53 -38.49
C LEU A 408 7.20 -36.54 -38.08
N ILE A 409 8.12 -36.94 -38.97
CA ILE A 409 9.58 -36.94 -38.71
C ILE A 409 10.12 -35.52 -38.43
N ALA A 410 9.39 -34.47 -38.86
CA ALA A 410 9.72 -33.09 -38.52
C ALA A 410 9.58 -32.76 -37.01
N PHE A 411 8.98 -33.66 -36.21
CA PHE A 411 8.78 -33.47 -34.78
C PHE A 411 9.71 -34.38 -33.94
N PRO A 412 10.33 -33.86 -32.86
CA PRO A 412 11.41 -34.53 -32.12
C PRO A 412 10.93 -35.57 -31.09
N HIS A 413 10.01 -36.46 -31.46
CA HIS A 413 9.52 -37.52 -30.56
C HIS A 413 9.84 -38.93 -31.06
N ASP A 414 9.79 -39.89 -30.14
CA ASP A 414 10.17 -41.29 -30.34
C ASP A 414 9.17 -42.02 -31.26
N LEU A 415 9.28 -41.72 -32.55
CA LEU A 415 8.45 -42.24 -33.64
C LEU A 415 8.95 -43.60 -34.16
N GLN A 416 10.02 -44.12 -33.57
CA GLN A 416 10.70 -45.34 -34.00
C GLN A 416 9.77 -46.56 -34.10
N PRO A 417 8.89 -46.87 -33.11
CA PRO A 417 7.96 -47.99 -33.23
C PRO A 417 6.91 -47.79 -34.34
N LEU A 418 6.39 -46.56 -34.51
CA LEU A 418 5.41 -46.26 -35.55
C LEU A 418 6.02 -46.31 -36.94
N SER A 419 7.22 -45.73 -37.11
CA SER A 419 8.00 -45.78 -38.34
C SER A 419 8.30 -47.22 -38.75
N ASN A 420 8.77 -48.06 -37.82
CA ASN A 420 9.02 -49.48 -38.09
C ASN A 420 7.73 -50.21 -38.51
N SER A 421 6.61 -49.87 -37.88
CA SER A 421 5.29 -50.43 -38.20
C SER A 421 4.84 -50.06 -39.63
N VAL A 422 5.05 -48.81 -40.06
CA VAL A 422 4.79 -48.35 -41.44
C VAL A 422 5.69 -49.09 -42.42
N VAL A 423 6.99 -49.17 -42.15
CA VAL A 423 7.94 -49.85 -43.04
C VAL A 423 7.59 -51.33 -43.21
N ALA A 424 7.21 -52.03 -42.13
CA ALA A 424 6.79 -53.43 -42.20
C ALA A 424 5.56 -53.62 -43.10
N ALA A 425 4.52 -52.78 -42.93
CA ALA A 425 3.31 -52.86 -43.75
C ALA A 425 3.60 -52.57 -45.24
N LEU A 426 4.53 -51.65 -45.53
CA LEU A 426 4.98 -51.36 -46.89
C LEU A 426 5.76 -52.53 -47.51
N GLN A 427 6.61 -53.19 -46.73
CA GLN A 427 7.33 -54.39 -47.17
C GLN A 427 6.39 -55.55 -47.45
N GLU A 428 5.38 -55.76 -46.60
CA GLU A 428 4.31 -56.73 -46.82
C GLU A 428 3.56 -56.45 -48.12
N PHE A 429 3.15 -55.20 -48.36
CA PHE A 429 2.52 -54.79 -49.62
C PHE A 429 3.38 -55.07 -50.85
N GLN A 430 4.68 -54.72 -50.82
CA GLN A 430 5.59 -54.99 -51.94
C GLN A 430 5.80 -56.50 -52.17
N SER A 431 5.92 -57.27 -51.09
CA SER A 431 6.00 -58.73 -51.14
C SER A 431 4.75 -59.33 -51.77
N MET A 432 3.56 -58.87 -51.36
CA MET A 432 2.26 -59.27 -51.88
C MET A 432 2.11 -58.94 -53.37
N LYS A 433 2.49 -57.74 -53.80
CA LYS A 433 2.50 -57.32 -55.20
C LYS A 433 3.43 -58.19 -56.06
N GLY A 434 4.62 -58.49 -55.53
CA GLY A 434 5.58 -59.41 -56.14
C GLY A 434 5.08 -60.86 -56.20
N LYS A 435 4.41 -61.35 -55.14
CA LYS A 435 3.81 -62.69 -55.07
C LYS A 435 2.64 -62.81 -56.04
N SER A 436 1.71 -61.86 -56.06
CA SER A 436 0.57 -61.79 -56.98
C SER A 436 1.02 -61.78 -58.45
N THR A 437 2.01 -60.96 -58.79
CA THR A 437 2.54 -60.89 -60.15
C THR A 437 3.20 -62.21 -60.57
N ARG A 438 3.97 -62.84 -59.68
CA ARG A 438 4.57 -64.16 -59.95
C ARG A 438 3.51 -65.24 -60.12
N LEU A 439 2.53 -65.32 -59.23
CA LEU A 439 1.44 -66.30 -59.30
C LEU A 439 0.56 -66.14 -60.54
N ARG A 440 0.24 -64.89 -60.92
CA ARG A 440 -0.48 -64.58 -62.17
C ARG A 440 0.33 -64.99 -63.40
N ASN A 441 1.62 -64.66 -63.44
CA ASN A 441 2.48 -64.99 -64.58
C ASN A 441 2.75 -66.49 -64.68
N ALA A 442 2.95 -67.19 -63.56
CA ALA A 442 3.09 -68.64 -63.52
C ALA A 442 1.81 -69.35 -63.99
N THR A 443 0.64 -68.94 -63.46
CA THR A 443 -0.66 -69.48 -63.92
C THR A 443 -0.93 -69.13 -65.38
N GLY A 444 -0.54 -67.94 -65.82
CA GLY A 444 -0.62 -67.51 -67.22
C GLY A 444 0.29 -68.32 -68.15
N LEU A 445 1.50 -68.67 -67.70
CA LEU A 445 2.42 -69.53 -68.44
C LEU A 445 1.92 -70.98 -68.49
N GLU A 446 1.37 -71.50 -67.40
CA GLU A 446 0.72 -72.83 -67.36
C GLU A 446 -0.48 -72.88 -68.32
N LEU A 447 -1.34 -71.84 -68.31
CA LEU A 447 -2.42 -71.68 -69.28
C LEU A 447 -1.88 -71.63 -70.71
N TRP A 448 -0.83 -70.84 -70.96
CA TRP A 448 -0.23 -70.71 -72.28
C TRP A 448 0.38 -72.03 -72.77
N GLN A 449 1.06 -72.78 -71.91
CA GLN A 449 1.60 -74.11 -72.22
C GLN A 449 0.49 -75.14 -72.49
N ARG A 450 -0.61 -75.13 -71.73
CA ARG A 450 -1.77 -76.00 -72.01
C ARG A 450 -2.44 -75.63 -73.33
N MET A 451 -2.57 -74.33 -73.62
CA MET A 451 -3.14 -73.81 -74.87
C MET A 451 -2.21 -73.98 -76.08
N GLN A 452 -0.92 -74.20 -75.88
CA GLN A 452 0.06 -74.37 -76.95
C GLN A 452 -0.21 -75.61 -77.80
N ARG A 453 -0.68 -76.72 -77.21
CA ARG A 453 -1.07 -77.94 -77.94
C ARG A 453 -2.30 -77.68 -78.83
N PRO A 454 -3.44 -77.20 -78.28
CA PRO A 454 -4.60 -76.82 -79.09
C PRO A 454 -4.27 -75.79 -80.18
N LEU A 455 -3.41 -74.80 -79.89
CA LEU A 455 -2.99 -73.82 -80.89
C LEU A 455 -2.10 -74.41 -82.00
N GLN A 456 -1.20 -75.33 -81.66
CA GLN A 456 -0.39 -76.03 -82.65
C GLN A 456 -1.26 -76.94 -83.51
N ASP A 457 -2.20 -77.68 -82.90
CA ASP A 457 -3.18 -78.50 -83.62
C ASP A 457 -4.03 -77.63 -84.55
N LEU A 458 -4.43 -76.44 -84.11
CA LEU A 458 -5.19 -75.48 -84.93
C LEU A 458 -4.36 -74.85 -86.06
N GLN A 459 -3.06 -74.63 -85.86
CA GLN A 459 -2.14 -74.19 -86.93
C GLN A 459 -1.83 -75.31 -87.93
N LEU A 460 -1.69 -76.55 -87.45
CA LEU A 460 -1.52 -77.74 -88.28
C LEU A 460 -2.78 -77.98 -89.11
N TRP A 461 -3.95 -77.90 -88.47
CA TRP A 461 -5.25 -77.91 -89.12
C TRP A 461 -5.36 -76.80 -90.16
N LYS A 462 -4.97 -75.56 -89.81
CA LYS A 462 -4.98 -74.43 -90.75
C LYS A 462 -4.06 -74.68 -91.94
N ALA A 463 -2.86 -75.19 -91.72
CA ALA A 463 -1.91 -75.50 -92.79
C ALA A 463 -2.40 -76.65 -93.67
N LEU A 464 -2.99 -77.69 -93.10
CA LEU A 464 -3.64 -78.78 -93.82
C LEU A 464 -4.82 -78.27 -94.65
N ALA A 465 -5.70 -77.45 -94.05
CA ALA A 465 -6.80 -76.81 -94.74
C ALA A 465 -6.31 -75.92 -95.90
N GLN A 466 -5.23 -75.15 -95.70
CA GLN A 466 -4.63 -74.29 -96.74
C GLN A 466 -4.03 -75.12 -97.89
N ARG A 467 -3.32 -76.21 -97.57
CA ARG A 467 -2.72 -77.11 -98.57
C ARG A 467 -3.80 -77.83 -99.39
N LEU A 468 -4.91 -78.20 -98.75
CA LEU A 468 -6.07 -78.78 -99.43
C LEU A 468 -6.79 -77.73 -100.31
N LEU A 469 -6.90 -76.48 -99.85
CA LEU A 469 -7.38 -75.36 -100.68
C LEU A 469 -6.53 -75.15 -101.94
N ASP A 470 -5.19 -75.19 -101.84
CA ASP A 470 -4.29 -75.05 -102.99
C ASP A 470 -4.35 -76.26 -103.96
N VAL A 471 -4.52 -77.48 -103.43
CA VAL A 471 -4.67 -78.70 -104.24
C VAL A 471 -6.02 -78.73 -104.97
N THR A 472 -7.11 -78.30 -104.32
CA THR A 472 -8.43 -78.19 -104.97
C THR A 472 -8.50 -77.06 -105.99
N ALA A 473 -7.66 -76.02 -105.89
CA ALA A 473 -7.59 -74.92 -106.86
C ALA A 473 -6.92 -75.29 -108.21
N SER A 474 -6.26 -76.45 -108.30
CA SER A 474 -5.51 -76.90 -109.49
C SER A 474 -6.10 -78.14 -110.19
N LEU A 475 -7.28 -78.62 -109.77
CA LEU A 475 -7.97 -79.79 -110.34
C LEU A 475 -9.22 -79.37 -111.15
N PRO A 476 -9.49 -79.93 -112.35
CA PRO A 476 -10.59 -79.46 -113.21
C PRO A 476 -12.00 -79.96 -112.85
N ASP A 477 -12.19 -80.87 -111.88
CA ASP A 477 -13.49 -81.54 -111.67
C ASP A 477 -13.93 -81.67 -110.19
N LEU A 478 -15.22 -81.38 -109.94
CA LEU A 478 -15.90 -81.31 -108.63
C LEU A 478 -16.00 -82.63 -107.81
N PRO A 479 -16.06 -83.85 -108.40
CA PRO A 479 -16.22 -85.10 -107.61
C PRO A 479 -15.00 -85.48 -106.76
N SER A 480 -13.83 -84.92 -107.04
CA SER A 480 -12.58 -85.24 -106.32
C SER A 480 -12.46 -84.56 -104.95
N ILE A 481 -13.30 -83.55 -104.67
CA ILE A 481 -13.24 -82.70 -103.47
C ILE A 481 -13.84 -83.42 -102.24
N HIS A 482 -14.81 -84.31 -102.42
CA HIS A 482 -15.47 -85.05 -101.32
C HIS A 482 -14.54 -86.05 -100.60
N THR A 483 -13.45 -86.48 -101.22
CA THR A 483 -12.45 -87.36 -100.61
C THR A 483 -11.62 -86.68 -99.52
N PHE A 484 -11.57 -85.35 -99.50
CA PHE A 484 -10.66 -84.58 -98.64
C PHE A 484 -11.35 -83.93 -97.43
N LEU A 485 -12.69 -83.93 -97.36
CA LEU A 485 -13.44 -83.37 -96.23
C LEU A 485 -13.20 -84.07 -94.88
N PRO A 486 -13.12 -85.42 -94.79
CA PRO A 486 -12.91 -86.11 -93.51
C PRO A 486 -11.55 -85.81 -92.87
N GLN A 487 -10.57 -85.37 -93.65
CA GLN A 487 -9.22 -85.01 -93.17
C GLN A 487 -9.19 -83.64 -92.49
N ILE A 488 -10.28 -82.87 -92.58
CA ILE A 488 -10.42 -81.54 -91.96
C ILE A 488 -11.16 -81.67 -90.62
N GLU A 489 -12.00 -82.67 -90.39
CA GLU A 489 -12.80 -82.75 -89.17
C GLU A 489 -12.07 -83.35 -87.96
N ASP A 490 -11.00 -84.14 -88.15
CA ASP A 490 -10.25 -84.72 -87.04
C ASP A 490 -8.74 -84.87 -87.33
N PRO A 491 -7.88 -83.94 -86.86
CA PRO A 491 -6.44 -84.01 -87.07
C PRO A 491 -5.72 -85.04 -86.18
N GLY A 492 -6.44 -85.78 -85.33
CA GLY A 492 -5.88 -86.68 -84.30
C GLY A 492 -5.80 -88.18 -84.63
N SER A 493 -6.19 -88.63 -85.82
CA SER A 493 -6.12 -90.04 -86.22
C SER A 493 -5.04 -90.30 -87.27
N PHE A 494 -3.77 -90.19 -86.87
CA PHE A 494 -2.67 -91.04 -87.32
C PHE A 494 -1.60 -91.16 -86.24
#